data_AF-A0A418Y156-F1
#
_entry.id   AF-A0A418Y156-F1
#
_cell.length_a   1.000
_cell.length_b   1.000
_cell.length_c   1.000
_cell.angle_alpha   90.00
_cell.angle_beta   90.00
_cell.angle_gamma   90.00
#
_symmetry.space_group_name_H-M   'P 1'
#
loop_
_entity.id
_entity.type
_entity.pdbx_description
1 polymer ?
#
loop_
_entity_poly.entity_id
_entity_poly.type
_entity_poly.pdbx_seq_one_letter_code
_entity_poly.pdbx_strand_id
1 'polypeptide(L)' 'MGNPMRIRANASGDTVEVKVLIRHDMETGQRKDAAGKAVPAHFIQTLVAKCKDKVVLDAEMGTSVSKDPFLSFKFK' A
#
# COMPACT_ATOMS: atom_id res chain seq x y z
N MET A 1 -1.32 -7.05 16.35
CA MET A 1 0.02 -6.43 16.25
C MET A 1 0.29 -6.24 14.76
N GLY A 2 0.35 -5.00 14.26
CA GLY A 2 0.47 -4.73 12.83
C GLY A 2 1.77 -5.32 12.28
N ASN A 3 1.67 -6.17 11.25
CA ASN A 3 2.86 -6.68 10.60
C ASN A 3 3.62 -5.50 9.98
N PRO A 4 4.93 -5.36 10.23
CA PRO A 4 5.68 -4.19 9.77
C PRO A 4 5.71 -4.14 8.23
N MET A 5 5.48 -2.93 7.69
CA MET A 5 5.69 -2.65 6.27
C MET A 5 7.17 -2.88 5.92
N ARG A 6 7.44 -3.51 4.78
CA ARG A 6 8.80 -3.72 4.29
C ARG A 6 9.10 -2.68 3.22
N ILE A 7 10.04 -1.80 3.50
CA ILE A 7 10.48 -0.74 2.57
C ILE A 7 11.94 -0.99 2.21
N ARG A 8 12.25 -0.95 0.92
CA ARG A 8 13.62 -0.96 0.40
C ARG A 8 13.76 0.21 -0.55
N ALA A 9 14.76 1.05 -0.32
CA ALA A 9 15.14 2.13 -1.22
C ALA A 9 16.56 1.86 -1.74
N ASN A 10 16.77 2.00 -3.04
CA ASN A 10 18.08 1.90 -3.68
C ASN A 10 18.32 3.17 -4.50
N ALA A 11 19.41 3.87 -4.19
CA ALA A 11 19.80 5.09 -4.90
C ALA A 11 20.90 4.74 -5.92
N SER A 12 20.69 5.16 -7.17
CA SER A 12 21.66 4.99 -8.26
C SER A 12 21.74 6.28 -9.07
N GLY A 13 22.86 6.99 -8.93
CA GLY A 13 23.01 8.34 -9.50
C GLY A 13 21.94 9.29 -8.95
N ASP A 14 21.19 9.93 -9.86
CA ASP A 14 20.14 10.91 -9.52
C ASP A 14 18.74 10.28 -9.40
N THR A 15 18.63 8.96 -9.20
CA THR A 15 17.32 8.29 -9.09
C THR A 15 17.29 7.34 -7.92
N VAL A 16 16.21 7.41 -7.14
CA VAL A 16 15.93 6.52 -6.03
C VAL A 16 14.78 5.59 -6.42
N GLU A 17 15.03 4.29 -6.46
CA GLU A 17 14.01 3.27 -6.60
C GLU A 17 13.53 2.84 -5.21
N VAL A 18 12.22 2.93 -4.96
CA VAL A 18 11.60 2.50 -3.71
C VAL A 18 10.64 1.35 -4.00
N LYS A 19 10.80 0.28 -3.22
CA LYS A 19 9.93 -0.90 -3.20
C LYS A 19 9.30 -1.02 -1.83
N VAL A 20 7.98 -0.98 -1.76
CA VAL A 20 7.18 -1.08 -0.55
C VAL A 20 6.29 -2.32 -0.64
N LEU A 21 6.33 -3.16 0.40
CA LEU A 21 5.37 -4.23 0.61
C LEU A 21 4.62 -3.94 1.91
N ILE A 22 3.32 -3.72 1.78
CA ILE A 22 2.43 -3.39 2.90
C ILE A 22 1.65 -4.64 3.24
N ARG A 23 1.77 -5.14 4.47
CA ARG A 23 1.02 -6.33 4.89
C ARG A 23 -0.38 -5.91 5.32
N HIS A 24 -1.35 -6.10 4.44
CA HIS A 24 -2.72 -5.64 4.63
C HIS A 24 -3.71 -6.55 3.87
N ASP A 25 -4.83 -6.89 4.51
CA ASP A 25 -5.80 -7.84 3.95
C ASP A 25 -6.58 -7.28 2.74
N MET A 26 -6.71 -5.95 2.63
CA MET A 26 -7.42 -5.26 1.55
C MET A 26 -8.84 -5.83 1.33
N GLU A 27 -9.60 -5.94 2.43
CA GLU A 27 -10.98 -6.43 2.38
C GLU A 27 -11.85 -5.44 1.59
N THR A 28 -12.45 -5.93 0.51
CA THR A 28 -13.15 -5.10 -0.47
C THR A 28 -14.58 -4.75 -0.04
N GLY A 29 -15.09 -5.46 0.96
CA GLY A 29 -16.49 -5.36 1.37
C GLY A 29 -17.43 -6.29 0.60
N GLN A 30 -16.94 -6.99 -0.42
CA GLN A 30 -17.76 -7.85 -1.28
C GLN A 30 -17.82 -9.30 -0.78
N ARG A 31 -16.88 -9.72 0.07
CA ARG A 31 -16.85 -11.07 0.62
C ARG A 31 -17.97 -11.24 1.64
N LYS A 32 -18.57 -12.44 1.65
CA LYS A 32 -19.52 -12.85 2.68
C LYS A 32 -18.86 -13.76 3.71
N ASP A 33 -19.30 -13.65 4.96
CA ASP A 33 -18.94 -14.59 6.01
C ASP A 33 -19.73 -15.90 5.89
N ALA A 34 -19.46 -16.85 6.80
CA ALA A 34 -20.15 -18.15 6.83
C ALA A 34 -21.66 -18.02 7.14
N ALA A 35 -22.09 -16.91 7.73
CA ALA A 35 -23.51 -16.61 7.98
C ALA A 35 -24.17 -15.86 6.81
N GLY A 36 -23.46 -15.65 5.70
CA GLY A 36 -23.95 -14.95 4.51
C GLY A 36 -23.97 -13.42 4.62
N LYS A 37 -23.45 -12.85 5.71
CA LYS A 37 -23.37 -11.39 5.90
C LYS A 37 -22.16 -10.82 5.16
N ALA A 38 -22.31 -9.64 4.57
CA ALA A 38 -21.19 -8.94 3.95
C ALA A 38 -20.18 -8.52 5.01
N VAL A 39 -18.90 -8.78 4.74
CA VAL A 39 -17.81 -8.35 5.60
C VAL A 39 -17.56 -6.87 5.32
N PRO A 40 -17.36 -6.01 6.34
CA PRO A 40 -17.10 -4.58 6.11
C PRO A 40 -15.82 -4.35 5.30
N ALA A 41 -15.85 -3.36 4.41
CA ALA A 41 -14.66 -2.97 3.65
C ALA A 41 -13.57 -2.44 4.59
N HIS A 42 -12.36 -2.96 4.42
CA HIS A 42 -11.18 -2.57 5.17
C HIS A 42 -9.95 -2.66 4.25
N PHE A 43 -9.69 -1.56 3.56
CA PHE A 43 -8.60 -1.40 2.59
C PHE A 43 -7.88 -0.06 2.83
N ILE A 44 -6.64 0.03 2.36
CA ILE A 44 -5.85 1.27 2.40
C ILE A 44 -6.48 2.25 1.41
N GLN A 45 -6.79 3.47 1.84
CA GLN A 45 -7.40 4.50 0.98
C GLN A 45 -6.36 5.45 0.39
N THR A 46 -5.33 5.80 1.17
CA THR A 46 -4.31 6.76 0.75
C THR A 46 -2.93 6.27 1.17
N LEU A 47 -1.97 6.38 0.27
CA LEU A 47 -0.56 6.11 0.50
C LEU A 47 0.25 7.34 0.10
N VAL A 48 0.82 8.00 1.11
CA VAL A 48 1.74 9.13 0.92
C VAL A 48 3.16 8.69 1.25
N ALA A 49 4.07 8.77 0.30
CA ALA A 49 5.49 8.63 0.55
C ALA A 49 6.16 10.00 0.54
N LYS A 50 6.92 10.28 1.60
CA LYS A 50 7.72 11.50 1.73
C LYS A 50 9.20 11.14 1.78
N CYS A 51 10.00 11.89 1.02
CA CYS A 51 11.45 11.89 1.18
C CYS A 51 11.83 13.23 1.81
N LYS A 52 12.32 13.19 3.05
CA LYS A 52 12.40 14.38 3.92
C LYS A 52 11.00 15.01 4.03
N ASP A 53 10.87 16.32 3.80
CA ASP A 53 9.60 17.04 3.85
C ASP A 53 8.86 17.11 2.50
N LYS A 54 9.44 16.51 1.44
CA LYS A 54 8.85 16.53 0.09
C LYS A 54 8.02 15.28 -0.16
N VAL A 55 6.78 15.45 -0.59
CA VAL A 55 5.93 14.36 -1.09
C VAL A 55 6.53 13.87 -2.41
N VAL A 56 6.91 12.60 -2.44
CA VAL A 56 7.47 11.94 -3.64
C VAL A 56 6.48 10.97 -4.27
N LEU A 57 5.44 10.60 -3.53
CA LEU A 57 4.30 9.83 -4.01
C LEU A 57 3.06 10.22 -3.19
N ASP A 58 1.97 10.47 -3.89
CA ASP A 58 0.62 10.54 -3.33
C ASP A 58 -0.26 9.62 -4.18
N ALA A 59 -0.79 8.57 -3.56
CA ALA A 59 -1.53 7.54 -4.27
C ALA A 59 -2.83 7.21 -3.52
N GLU A 60 -3.93 7.27 -4.26
CA GLU A 60 -5.23 6.77 -3.80
C GLU A 60 -5.35 5.29 -4.13
N MET A 61 -5.72 4.50 -3.13
CA MET A 61 -5.88 3.06 -3.23
C MET A 61 -7.35 2.71 -3.07
N GLY A 62 -7.83 1.79 -3.91
CA GLY A 62 -9.22 1.36 -3.93
C GLY A 62 -9.39 -0.09 -3.53
N THR A 63 -10.64 -0.55 -3.50
CA THR A 63 -11.02 -1.95 -3.25
C THR A 63 -10.48 -2.93 -4.30
N SER A 64 -10.02 -2.43 -5.45
CA SER A 64 -9.46 -3.25 -6.52
C SER A 64 -7.96 -3.55 -6.36
N VAL A 65 -7.34 -3.07 -5.27
CA VAL A 65 -5.94 -3.37 -4.96
C VAL A 65 -5.85 -4.67 -4.17
N SER A 66 -5.02 -5.60 -4.66
CA SER A 66 -4.84 -6.92 -4.06
C SER A 66 -4.31 -6.89 -2.63
N LYS A 67 -4.59 -7.97 -1.89
CA LYS A 67 -3.97 -8.26 -0.59
C LYS A 67 -2.44 -8.15 -0.66
N ASP A 68 -1.87 -7.67 0.43
CA ASP A 68 -0.46 -7.36 0.59
C ASP A 68 0.09 -6.44 -0.53
N PRO A 69 -0.40 -5.19 -0.65
CA PRO A 69 -0.04 -4.30 -1.75
C PRO A 69 1.47 -4.13 -1.89
N PHE A 70 1.97 -4.40 -3.09
CA PHE A 70 3.34 -4.12 -3.49
C PHE A 70 3.37 -2.91 -4.40
N LEU A 71 4.20 -1.93 -4.04
CA LEU A 71 4.41 -0.73 -4.84
C LEU A 71 5.89 -0.53 -5.13
N SER A 72 6.22 -0.30 -6.41
CA SER A 72 7.56 0.02 -6.85
C SER A 72 7.51 1.32 -7.64
N PHE A 73 8.15 2.36 -7.13
CA PHE A 73 8.20 3.67 -7.80
C PHE A 73 9.62 4.23 -7.78
N LYS A 74 9.90 5.14 -8.71
CA LYS A 74 11.18 5.83 -8.81
C LYS A 74 10.95 7.33 -8.71
N PHE A 75 11.81 8.03 -7.99
CA PHE A 75 11.79 9.48 -7.92
C PHE A 75 13.21 10.04 -7.98
N LYS A 76 13.33 11.34 -8.26
CA LYS A 76 14.57 12.11 -8.19
C LYS A 76 14.52 13.07 -7.00
#